data_AF-A0A4Y2LZC2-F1
#
_entry.id   AF-A0A4Y2LZC2-F1
#
_cell.length_a   1.000
_cell.length_b   1.000
_cell.length_c   1.000
_cell.angle_alpha   90.00
_cell.angle_beta   90.00
_cell.angle_gamma   90.00
#
_symmetry.space_group_name_H-M   'P 1'
#
loop_
_entity.id
_entity.type
_entity.pdbx_description
1 polymer ?
#
loop_
_entity_poly.entity_id
_entity_poly.type
_entity_poly.pdbx_seq_one_letter_code
_entity_poly.pdbx_strand_id
1 'polypeptide(L)'
;MGIFARFNYRHNNGRLPFVGKIVDGQLLCGNFKLKRDESGKFITEQPEYFNSILEGAVTVLACSPFISDIFLSAGGKTIAIWDHNIKSAPVYRRERNAYITSGQWSPTRPALFLLGFQDGSIEVWDLLSNLYQPSVIRFMSTSAITSVSIQSLTENEHIVVAGDSKGVAYSMNLVPGFWIPKENELEEIQQMIEKEANRVLKESQPSSEDSKSSEKIPEEKPSKNLEDSAKTKVTDETVLANSYEEFLKLQEQELKNLNLQEDEDVLSNE
;
A
#
# COMPACT_ATOMS: atom_id res chain seq x y z
N MET A 1 -22.67 12.40 9.45
CA MET A 1 -22.63 13.28 8.26
C MET A 1 -21.99 12.45 7.15
N GLY A 2 -22.80 11.87 6.26
CA GLY A 2 -22.35 10.87 5.29
C GLY A 2 -21.52 11.53 4.19
N ILE A 3 -20.29 11.04 3.96
CA ILE A 3 -19.37 11.63 2.98
C ILE A 3 -19.33 10.77 1.72
N PHE A 4 -19.78 11.41 0.64
CA PHE A 4 -19.65 11.16 -0.79
C PHE A 4 -18.67 10.05 -1.23
N ALA A 5 -19.23 9.06 -1.94
CA ALA A 5 -18.48 8.25 -2.88
C ALA A 5 -17.96 9.17 -4.00
N ARG A 6 -16.65 9.39 -4.05
CA ARG A 6 -16.01 10.06 -5.18
C ARG A 6 -15.86 9.02 -6.29
N PHE A 7 -16.79 9.02 -7.22
CA PHE A 7 -16.74 8.14 -8.38
C PHE A 7 -15.76 8.72 -9.40
N ASN A 8 -14.70 7.99 -9.73
CA ASN A 8 -13.92 8.29 -10.92
C ASN A 8 -14.45 7.44 -12.06
N TYR A 9 -15.04 8.10 -13.05
CA TYR A 9 -15.53 7.47 -14.27
C TYR A 9 -14.48 7.66 -15.37
N ARG A 10 -14.02 6.56 -15.98
CA ARG A 10 -13.17 6.63 -17.17
C ARG A 10 -13.92 5.99 -18.34
N HIS A 11 -14.11 6.77 -19.39
CA HIS A 11 -14.81 6.32 -20.59
C HIS A 11 -13.83 5.57 -21.49
N ASN A 12 -13.89 4.24 -21.49
CA ASN A 12 -13.46 3.42 -22.62
C ASN A 12 -14.21 2.08 -22.63
N ASN A 13 -14.92 1.82 -23.72
CA ASN A 13 -15.46 0.52 -24.14
C ASN A 13 -16.22 -0.32 -23.09
N GLY A 14 -17.13 0.33 -22.35
CA GLY A 14 -18.30 -0.33 -21.75
C GLY A 14 -18.05 -1.29 -20.58
N ARG A 15 -16.86 -1.30 -19.99
CA ARG A 15 -16.49 -2.28 -18.95
C ARG A 15 -16.08 -1.74 -17.58
N LEU A 16 -15.88 -0.44 -17.39
CA LEU A 16 -15.26 0.01 -16.13
C LEU A 16 -16.27 0.16 -14.99
N PRO A 17 -16.05 -0.57 -13.88
CA PRO A 17 -16.83 -0.38 -12.67
C PRO A 17 -16.43 0.95 -12.02
N PHE A 18 -17.39 1.65 -11.42
CA PHE A 18 -17.09 2.75 -10.52
C PHE A 18 -16.35 2.19 -9.30
N VAL A 19 -15.41 2.93 -8.74
CA VAL A 19 -14.82 2.63 -7.42
C VAL A 19 -15.36 3.63 -6.41
N GLY A 20 -15.78 3.12 -5.26
CA GLY A 20 -16.29 3.88 -4.14
C GLY A 20 -15.59 3.52 -2.84
N LYS A 21 -15.84 4.33 -1.83
CA LYS A 21 -15.36 4.12 -0.46
C LYS A 21 -16.53 4.08 0.50
N ILE A 22 -16.38 3.29 1.55
CA ILE A 22 -17.26 3.27 2.72
C ILE A 22 -16.56 4.02 3.86
N VAL A 23 -17.34 4.49 4.83
CA VAL A 23 -16.85 5.21 6.03
C VAL A 23 -15.77 4.42 6.77
N ASP A 24 -15.86 3.08 6.80
CA ASP A 24 -14.94 2.20 7.52
C ASP A 24 -13.63 1.91 6.77
N GLY A 25 -13.35 2.62 5.66
CA GLY A 25 -12.10 2.43 4.90
C GLY A 25 -12.18 1.34 3.83
N GLN A 26 -13.28 0.61 3.75
CA GLN A 26 -13.50 -0.39 2.70
C GLN A 26 -13.68 0.26 1.33
N LEU A 27 -13.05 -0.35 0.34
CA LEU A 27 -13.17 0.02 -1.06
C LEU A 27 -14.10 -0.96 -1.76
N LEU A 28 -14.97 -0.45 -2.63
CA LEU A 28 -15.87 -1.26 -3.42
C LEU A 28 -15.81 -0.86 -4.89
N CYS A 29 -16.08 -1.80 -5.78
CA CYS A 29 -16.32 -1.52 -7.19
C CYS A 29 -17.66 -2.10 -7.66
N GLY A 30 -18.32 -1.43 -8.60
CA GLY A 30 -19.56 -1.92 -9.18
C GLY A 30 -19.88 -1.29 -10.53
N ASN A 31 -20.90 -1.78 -11.21
CA ASN A 31 -21.37 -1.21 -12.48
C ASN A 31 -22.81 -0.71 -12.33
N PHE A 32 -23.09 0.48 -12.88
CA PHE A 32 -24.46 1.02 -12.93
C PHE A 32 -25.29 0.44 -14.08
N LYS A 33 -24.69 -0.38 -14.96
CA LYS A 33 -25.39 -0.98 -16.09
C LYS A 33 -26.40 -2.02 -15.61
N LEU A 34 -27.68 -1.69 -15.79
CA LEU A 34 -28.78 -2.60 -15.53
C LEU A 34 -28.78 -3.72 -16.58
N LYS A 35 -28.84 -4.97 -16.13
CA LYS A 35 -29.08 -6.14 -16.97
C LYS A 35 -30.55 -6.55 -16.87
N ARG A 36 -31.12 -7.10 -17.94
CA ARG A 36 -32.43 -7.74 -17.85
C ARG A 36 -32.26 -9.18 -17.41
N ASP A 37 -33.00 -9.59 -16.39
CA ASP A 37 -33.13 -10.99 -16.04
C ASP A 37 -33.98 -11.74 -17.08
N GLU A 38 -34.09 -13.07 -16.93
CA GLU A 38 -34.94 -13.92 -17.77
C GLU A 38 -36.43 -13.52 -17.69
N SER A 39 -36.83 -12.85 -16.62
CA SER A 39 -38.17 -12.28 -16.39
C SER A 39 -38.39 -10.91 -17.06
N GLY A 40 -37.37 -10.34 -17.72
CA GLY A 40 -37.41 -9.01 -18.32
C GLY A 40 -37.27 -7.83 -17.35
N LYS A 41 -37.06 -8.09 -16.05
CA LYS A 41 -36.84 -7.08 -15.02
C LYS A 41 -35.40 -6.57 -15.05
N PHE A 42 -35.24 -5.26 -14.89
CA PHE A 42 -33.92 -4.65 -14.74
C PHE A 42 -33.34 -4.94 -13.35
N ILE A 43 -32.17 -5.57 -13.32
CA ILE A 43 -31.39 -5.89 -12.12
C ILE A 43 -30.01 -5.25 -12.20
N THR A 44 -29.48 -4.83 -11.05
CA THR A 44 -28.09 -4.39 -10.88
C THR A 44 -27.25 -5.55 -10.38
N GLU A 45 -25.99 -5.64 -10.82
CA GLU A 45 -25.03 -6.56 -10.22
C GLU A 45 -24.66 -6.10 -8.80
N GLN A 46 -24.41 -7.04 -7.90
CA GLN A 46 -23.93 -6.70 -6.56
C GLN A 46 -22.52 -6.10 -6.65
N PRO A 47 -22.23 -5.02 -5.91
CA PRO A 47 -20.89 -4.46 -5.87
C PRO A 47 -19.93 -5.45 -5.21
N GLU A 48 -18.71 -5.47 -5.72
CA GLU A 48 -17.63 -6.29 -5.21
C GLU A 48 -16.73 -5.45 -4.31
N TYR A 49 -16.09 -6.09 -3.33
CA TYR A 49 -15.29 -5.40 -2.32
C TYR A 49 -13.81 -5.74 -2.49
N PHE A 50 -12.97 -4.73 -2.34
CA PHE A 50 -11.53 -4.94 -2.17
C PHE A 50 -11.25 -5.24 -0.70
N ASN A 51 -10.18 -5.97 -0.45
CA ASN A 51 -9.74 -6.26 0.90
C ASN A 51 -9.39 -4.94 1.64
N SER A 52 -9.82 -4.83 2.89
CA SER A 52 -9.65 -3.59 3.65
C SER A 52 -8.22 -3.52 4.18
N ILE A 53 -7.44 -2.59 3.65
CA ILE A 53 -6.06 -2.33 4.12
C ILE A 53 -5.84 -0.90 4.60
N LEU A 54 -6.79 0.00 4.34
CA LEU A 54 -6.68 1.39 4.73
C LEU A 54 -7.19 1.55 6.16
N GLU A 55 -6.39 2.19 7.00
CA GLU A 55 -6.77 2.51 8.37
C GLU A 55 -7.64 3.77 8.36
N GLY A 56 -8.94 3.58 8.63
CA GLY A 56 -9.90 4.68 8.71
C GLY A 56 -10.37 5.19 7.36
N ALA A 57 -10.89 6.42 7.34
CA ALA A 57 -11.56 6.96 6.17
C ALA A 57 -10.59 7.16 4.99
N VAL A 58 -10.96 6.64 3.83
CA VAL A 58 -10.24 6.90 2.57
C VAL A 58 -10.39 8.37 2.20
N THR A 59 -9.30 9.12 2.11
CA THR A 59 -9.30 10.55 1.76
C THR A 59 -9.12 10.75 0.26
N VAL A 60 -8.30 9.92 -0.37
CA VAL A 60 -7.97 9.99 -1.80
C VAL A 60 -8.47 8.76 -2.52
N LEU A 61 -9.13 8.97 -3.66
CA LEU A 61 -9.45 7.92 -4.62
C LEU A 61 -9.33 8.53 -6.02
N ALA A 62 -8.43 8.01 -6.84
CA ALA A 62 -8.13 8.57 -8.16
C ALA A 62 -7.70 7.47 -9.14
N CYS A 63 -8.38 7.33 -10.28
CA CYS A 63 -7.95 6.42 -11.35
C CYS A 63 -6.74 7.00 -12.08
N SER A 64 -5.83 6.14 -12.55
CA SER A 64 -4.73 6.60 -13.38
C SER A 64 -5.28 7.20 -14.70
N PRO A 65 -4.77 8.36 -15.15
CA PRO A 65 -5.14 8.97 -16.42
C PRO A 65 -4.41 8.36 -17.62
N PHE A 66 -3.59 7.33 -17.41
CA PHE A 66 -2.87 6.64 -18.48
C PHE A 66 -3.22 5.16 -18.52
N ILE A 67 -3.21 4.48 -17.37
CA ILE A 67 -3.49 3.05 -17.26
C ILE A 67 -4.93 2.86 -16.76
N SER A 68 -5.78 2.22 -17.56
CA SER A 68 -7.19 1.99 -17.18
C SER A 68 -7.35 1.04 -16.01
N ASP A 69 -6.37 0.18 -15.81
CA ASP A 69 -6.48 -0.98 -14.94
C ASP A 69 -6.08 -0.66 -13.50
N ILE A 70 -5.54 0.53 -13.24
CA ILE A 70 -5.10 0.93 -11.90
C ILE A 70 -5.78 2.17 -11.34
N PHE A 71 -5.89 2.19 -10.01
CA PHE A 71 -6.31 3.36 -9.26
C PHE A 71 -5.53 3.52 -7.96
N LEU A 72 -5.32 4.77 -7.57
CA LEU A 72 -4.75 5.18 -6.30
C LEU A 72 -5.87 5.30 -5.27
N SER A 73 -5.65 4.74 -4.09
CA SER A 73 -6.38 5.07 -2.89
C SER A 73 -5.41 5.44 -1.77
N ALA A 74 -5.82 6.40 -0.95
CA ALA A 74 -5.09 6.73 0.26
C ALA A 74 -6.06 7.07 1.38
N GLY A 75 -5.72 6.67 2.59
CA GLY A 75 -6.54 6.84 3.79
C GLY A 75 -5.69 6.63 5.02
N GLY A 76 -5.99 7.37 6.08
CA GLY A 76 -5.13 7.37 7.25
C GLY A 76 -3.71 7.78 6.87
N LYS A 77 -2.77 6.86 7.04
CA LYS A 77 -1.35 6.99 6.69
C LYS A 77 -0.93 6.10 5.52
N THR A 78 -1.87 5.37 4.94
CA THR A 78 -1.61 4.32 3.96
C THR A 78 -1.89 4.82 2.55
N ILE A 79 -0.92 4.58 1.67
CA ILE A 79 -0.99 4.76 0.22
C ILE A 79 -1.15 3.36 -0.39
N ALA A 80 -2.10 3.20 -1.30
CA ALA A 80 -2.29 1.95 -2.00
C ALA A 80 -2.63 2.18 -3.48
N ILE A 81 -1.98 1.42 -4.36
CA ILE A 81 -2.35 1.35 -5.79
C ILE A 81 -2.88 -0.04 -6.05
N TRP A 82 -4.04 -0.09 -6.66
CA TRP A 82 -4.81 -1.29 -6.90
C TRP A 82 -4.90 -1.55 -8.38
N ASP A 83 -4.90 -2.82 -8.76
CA ASP A 83 -5.40 -3.27 -10.05
C ASP A 83 -6.90 -3.57 -9.91
N HIS A 84 -7.72 -3.12 -10.85
CA HIS A 84 -9.16 -3.38 -10.86
C HIS A 84 -9.50 -4.88 -10.87
N ASN A 85 -8.61 -5.71 -11.41
CA ASN A 85 -8.79 -7.16 -11.51
C ASN A 85 -8.35 -7.90 -10.24
N ILE A 86 -7.58 -7.26 -9.35
CA ILE A 86 -7.02 -7.88 -8.15
C ILE A 86 -7.62 -7.23 -6.90
N LYS A 87 -8.55 -7.97 -6.27
CA LYS A 87 -9.27 -7.50 -5.08
C LYS A 87 -8.65 -7.96 -3.76
N SER A 88 -7.77 -8.96 -3.80
CA SER A 88 -7.20 -9.60 -2.61
C SER A 88 -6.19 -8.71 -1.89
N ALA A 89 -5.37 -7.97 -2.64
CA ALA A 89 -4.35 -7.06 -2.11
C ALA A 89 -3.98 -6.00 -3.17
N PRO A 90 -3.46 -4.84 -2.74
CA PRO A 90 -2.95 -3.82 -3.68
C PRO A 90 -1.66 -4.30 -4.35
N VAL A 91 -1.42 -3.80 -5.57
CA VAL A 91 -0.16 -4.00 -6.31
C VAL A 91 0.99 -3.24 -5.64
N TYR A 92 0.67 -2.10 -5.02
CA TYR A 92 1.64 -1.28 -4.32
C TYR A 92 1.02 -0.74 -3.03
N ARG A 93 1.75 -0.83 -1.92
CA ARG A 93 1.34 -0.29 -0.61
C ARG A 93 2.51 0.36 0.10
N ARG A 94 2.30 1.56 0.65
CA ARG A 94 3.24 2.21 1.56
C ARG A 94 2.54 2.92 2.70
N GLU A 95 3.24 3.07 3.81
CA GLU A 95 2.77 3.82 4.96
C GLU A 95 3.65 5.05 5.16
N ARG A 96 3.02 6.13 5.62
CA ARG A 96 3.65 7.42 5.88
C ARG A 96 3.54 7.77 7.35
N ASN A 97 4.35 8.72 7.79
CA ASN A 97 4.31 9.16 9.18
C ASN A 97 3.13 10.12 9.46
N ALA A 98 2.77 10.93 8.46
CA ALA A 98 1.68 11.90 8.51
C ALA A 98 0.42 11.37 7.81
N TYR A 99 -0.75 11.87 8.25
CA TYR A 99 -2.03 11.53 7.64
C TYR A 99 -2.17 12.16 6.26
N ILE A 100 -2.64 11.37 5.30
CA ILE A 100 -2.85 11.77 3.91
C ILE A 100 -4.23 12.37 3.79
N THR A 101 -4.31 13.59 3.27
CA THR A 101 -5.55 14.38 3.25
C THR A 101 -6.03 14.68 1.84
N SER A 102 -5.13 14.72 0.86
CA SER A 102 -5.47 14.99 -0.54
C SER A 102 -4.45 14.33 -1.48
N GLY A 103 -4.81 14.17 -2.76
CA GLY A 103 -3.91 13.58 -3.74
C GLY A 103 -4.44 13.62 -5.16
N GLN A 104 -3.53 13.58 -6.12
CA GLN A 104 -3.83 13.60 -7.55
C GLN A 104 -2.74 12.87 -8.36
N TRP A 105 -3.14 12.10 -9.38
CA TRP A 105 -2.22 11.65 -10.41
C TRP A 105 -1.69 12.83 -11.24
N SER A 106 -0.48 12.68 -11.77
CA SER A 106 0.02 13.60 -12.78
C SER A 106 -0.83 13.50 -14.05
N PRO A 107 -1.21 14.64 -14.65
CA PRO A 107 -1.92 14.66 -15.93
C PRO A 107 -0.99 14.38 -17.11
N THR A 108 0.33 14.45 -16.93
CA THR A 108 1.31 14.30 -18.02
C THR A 108 2.20 13.06 -17.86
N ARG A 109 2.59 12.69 -16.63
CA ARG A 109 3.50 11.56 -16.37
C ARG A 109 2.77 10.34 -15.77
N PRO A 110 2.84 9.14 -16.38
CA PRO A 110 2.06 7.99 -15.93
C PRO A 110 2.51 7.38 -14.61
N ALA A 111 3.78 7.51 -14.24
CA ALA A 111 4.32 6.96 -12.99
C ALA A 111 4.26 7.93 -11.80
N LEU A 112 3.75 9.16 -12.01
CA LEU A 112 3.85 10.24 -11.04
C LEU A 112 2.50 10.57 -10.40
N PHE A 113 2.49 10.74 -9.08
CA PHE A 113 1.36 11.30 -8.34
C PHE A 113 1.82 12.22 -7.20
N LEU A 114 0.91 13.07 -6.74
CA LEU A 114 1.09 13.98 -5.62
C LEU A 114 0.17 13.59 -4.47
N LEU A 115 0.68 13.76 -3.25
CA LEU A 115 -0.10 13.64 -2.02
C LEU A 115 0.10 14.88 -1.15
N GLY A 116 -0.99 15.37 -0.57
CA GLY A 116 -0.98 16.39 0.48
C GLY A 116 -1.27 15.77 1.84
N PHE A 117 -0.66 16.33 2.88
CA PHE A 117 -0.67 15.77 4.23
C PHE A 117 -1.21 16.73 5.28
N GLN A 118 -1.56 16.17 6.43
CA GLN A 118 -2.10 16.90 7.58
C GLN A 118 -1.07 17.86 8.22
N ASP A 119 0.23 17.60 8.06
CA ASP A 119 1.31 18.45 8.59
C ASP A 119 1.62 19.66 7.69
N GLY A 120 0.88 19.84 6.58
CA GLY A 120 1.10 20.93 5.63
C GLY A 120 2.16 20.62 4.57
N SER A 121 2.66 19.39 4.51
CA SER A 121 3.56 18.94 3.47
C SER A 121 2.83 18.41 2.22
N ILE A 122 3.53 18.48 1.10
CA ILE A 122 3.18 17.85 -0.17
C ILE A 122 4.34 16.96 -0.59
N GLU A 123 4.01 15.74 -1.01
CA GLU A 123 4.98 14.78 -1.51
C GLU A 123 4.73 14.47 -2.99
N VAL A 124 5.80 14.46 -3.78
CA VAL A 124 5.82 13.99 -5.17
C VAL A 124 6.35 12.57 -5.17
N TRP A 125 5.58 11.65 -5.74
CA TRP A 125 5.94 10.25 -5.86
C TRP A 125 6.15 9.90 -7.33
N ASP A 126 7.31 9.32 -7.66
CA ASP A 126 7.63 8.76 -8.98
C ASP A 126 7.94 7.27 -8.79
N LEU A 127 7.00 6.41 -9.21
CA LEU A 127 7.05 4.96 -9.00
C LEU A 127 8.22 4.28 -9.73
N LEU A 128 8.75 4.89 -10.79
CA LEU A 128 9.89 4.35 -11.53
C LEU A 128 11.23 4.81 -10.95
N SER A 129 11.23 5.91 -10.18
CA SER A 129 12.45 6.42 -9.55
C SER A 129 12.68 5.79 -8.18
N ASN A 130 11.68 5.77 -7.30
CA ASN A 130 11.79 5.16 -5.98
C ASN A 130 10.42 4.68 -5.48
N LEU A 131 10.31 3.39 -5.20
CA LEU A 131 9.08 2.77 -4.69
C LEU A 131 8.88 2.96 -3.18
N TYR A 132 9.91 3.32 -2.42
CA TYR A 132 9.86 3.33 -0.96
C TYR A 132 9.76 4.74 -0.37
N GLN A 133 10.20 5.75 -1.11
CA GLN A 133 10.27 7.13 -0.63
C GLN A 133 9.79 8.11 -1.70
N PRO A 134 9.20 9.24 -1.31
CA PRO A 134 8.84 10.29 -2.24
C PRO A 134 10.09 10.87 -2.89
N SER A 135 9.97 11.29 -4.14
CA SER A 135 11.04 11.97 -4.87
C SER A 135 11.27 13.40 -4.34
N VAL A 136 10.20 14.05 -3.86
CA VAL A 136 10.26 15.40 -3.28
C VAL A 136 9.30 15.47 -2.11
N ILE A 137 9.73 16.11 -1.03
CA ILE A 137 8.88 16.54 0.08
C ILE A 137 8.99 18.06 0.20
N ARG A 138 7.87 18.76 0.30
CA ARG A 138 7.85 20.21 0.47
C ARG A 138 6.77 20.66 1.44
N PHE A 139 7.16 21.43 2.45
CA PHE A 139 6.23 22.08 3.37
C PHE A 139 5.69 23.36 2.74
N MET A 140 4.37 23.40 2.51
CA MET A 140 3.69 24.55 1.93
C MET A 140 3.00 25.40 2.98
N SER A 141 2.50 24.77 4.04
CA SER A 141 1.82 25.41 5.17
C SER A 141 2.25 24.73 6.47
N THR A 142 1.92 25.34 7.61
CA THR A 142 1.94 24.68 8.93
C THR A 142 0.58 24.06 9.27
N SER A 143 -0.40 24.23 8.39
CA SER A 143 -1.76 23.68 8.51
C SER A 143 -1.99 22.58 7.47
N ALA A 144 -2.91 21.67 7.77
CA ALA A 144 -3.25 20.54 6.90
C ALA A 144 -3.59 20.97 5.46
N ILE A 145 -2.98 20.31 4.48
CA ILE A 145 -3.32 20.49 3.07
C ILE A 145 -4.67 19.84 2.81
N THR A 146 -5.65 20.57 2.33
CA THR A 146 -7.02 20.06 2.08
C THR A 146 -7.23 19.69 0.61
N SER A 147 -6.46 20.28 -0.29
CA SER A 147 -6.54 20.01 -1.73
C SER A 147 -5.18 20.23 -2.38
N VAL A 148 -4.88 19.40 -3.37
CA VAL A 148 -3.71 19.55 -4.25
C VAL A 148 -4.13 19.36 -5.68
N SER A 149 -3.52 20.09 -6.60
CA SER A 149 -3.72 19.91 -8.03
C SER A 149 -2.53 20.31 -8.87
N ILE A 150 -2.28 19.55 -9.94
CA ILE A 150 -1.32 19.91 -11.00
C ILE A 150 -2.10 20.59 -12.11
N GLN A 151 -1.69 21.80 -12.47
CA GLN A 151 -2.31 22.60 -13.52
C GLN A 151 -1.25 22.99 -14.56
N SER A 152 -1.63 22.89 -15.84
CA SER A 152 -0.85 23.45 -16.95
C SER A 152 -1.38 24.86 -17.21
N LEU A 153 -0.55 25.88 -16.98
CA LEU A 153 -0.89 27.28 -17.27
C LEU A 153 -0.63 27.59 -18.75
N THR A 154 0.50 27.09 -19.23
CA THR A 154 0.92 27.15 -20.64
C THR A 154 1.50 25.80 -21.04
N GLU A 155 1.84 25.62 -22.32
CA GLU A 155 2.49 24.40 -22.82
C GLU A 155 3.83 24.10 -22.12
N ASN A 156 4.49 25.12 -21.57
CA ASN A 156 5.82 24.98 -20.94
C ASN A 156 5.82 25.26 -19.43
N GLU A 157 4.69 25.68 -18.86
CA GLU A 157 4.57 26.04 -17.46
C GLU A 157 3.49 25.23 -16.78
N HIS A 158 3.94 24.35 -15.90
CA HIS A 158 3.11 23.58 -15.02
C HIS A 158 3.30 24.07 -13.59
N ILE A 159 2.21 24.16 -12.84
CA ILE A 159 2.24 24.54 -11.43
C ILE A 159 1.55 23.48 -10.59
N VAL A 160 1.95 23.42 -9.33
CA VAL A 160 1.20 22.75 -8.27
C VAL A 160 0.48 23.81 -7.47
N VAL A 161 -0.83 23.64 -7.31
CA VAL A 161 -1.68 24.46 -6.44
C VAL A 161 -2.11 23.62 -5.26
N ALA A 162 -2.01 24.18 -4.06
CA ALA A 162 -2.42 23.52 -2.84
C ALA A 162 -3.23 24.47 -1.96
N GLY A 163 -4.39 24.01 -1.49
CA GLY A 163 -5.19 24.71 -0.49
C GLY A 163 -4.95 24.11 0.89
N ASP A 164 -4.86 24.93 1.92
CA ASP A 164 -4.78 24.48 3.31
C ASP A 164 -6.13 24.56 4.04
N SER A 165 -6.15 24.12 5.31
CA SER A 165 -7.35 24.13 6.15
C SER A 165 -7.70 25.51 6.73
N LYS A 166 -6.86 26.52 6.52
CA LYS A 166 -7.12 27.92 6.87
C LYS A 166 -7.72 28.71 5.71
N GLY A 167 -7.86 28.08 4.54
CA GLY A 167 -8.40 28.70 3.33
C GLY A 167 -7.35 29.48 2.53
N VAL A 168 -6.05 29.26 2.80
CA VAL A 168 -4.96 29.84 2.01
C VAL A 168 -4.62 28.91 0.86
N ALA A 169 -4.46 29.48 -0.32
CA ALA A 169 -3.98 28.78 -1.50
C ALA A 169 -2.52 29.13 -1.78
N TYR A 170 -1.71 28.11 -2.02
CA TYR A 170 -0.30 28.22 -2.37
C TYR A 170 -0.11 27.70 -3.80
N SER A 171 0.80 28.33 -4.55
CA SER A 171 1.18 27.89 -5.89
C SER A 171 2.70 27.82 -6.02
N MET A 172 3.20 26.79 -6.69
CA MET A 172 4.62 26.65 -7.00
C MET A 172 4.82 26.13 -8.42
N ASN A 173 5.88 26.59 -9.09
CA ASN A 173 6.27 26.08 -10.39
C ASN A 173 6.80 24.66 -10.27
N LEU A 174 6.39 23.81 -11.21
CA LEU A 174 6.85 22.43 -11.32
C LEU A 174 8.01 22.37 -12.30
N VAL A 175 9.14 21.80 -11.89
CA VAL A 175 10.30 21.68 -12.77
C VAL A 175 10.03 20.69 -13.92
N PRO A 176 10.63 20.90 -15.11
CA PRO A 176 10.42 20.07 -16.29
C PRO A 176 10.44 18.55 -16.05
N GLY A 177 11.34 18.06 -15.20
CA GLY A 177 11.44 16.62 -14.90
C GLY A 177 10.20 15.98 -14.25
N PHE A 178 9.25 16.77 -13.73
CA PHE A 178 8.02 16.26 -13.12
C PHE A 178 6.78 16.38 -14.02
N TRP A 179 6.89 17.03 -15.18
CA TRP A 179 5.78 17.12 -16.13
C TRP A 179 6.13 16.70 -17.56
N ILE A 180 7.40 16.69 -17.94
CA ILE A 180 7.85 16.10 -19.22
C ILE A 180 7.95 14.58 -19.02
N PRO A 181 7.17 13.78 -19.78
CA PRO A 181 7.26 12.33 -19.74
C PRO A 181 8.64 11.85 -20.18
N LYS A 182 9.15 10.81 -19.53
CA LYS A 182 10.39 10.15 -19.96
C LYS A 182 10.09 9.25 -21.17
N GLU A 183 11.12 8.94 -21.95
CA GLU A 183 11.00 7.96 -23.05
C GLU A 183 10.53 6.62 -22.49
N ASN A 184 9.55 5.99 -23.15
CA ASN A 184 8.96 4.70 -22.79
C ASN A 184 8.41 4.58 -21.35
N GLU A 185 8.18 5.71 -20.66
CA GLU A 185 7.75 5.71 -19.25
C GLU A 185 6.47 4.90 -19.02
N LEU A 186 5.52 4.99 -19.97
CA LEU A 186 4.25 4.28 -19.91
C LEU A 186 4.44 2.76 -19.95
N GLU A 187 5.31 2.27 -20.81
CA GLU A 187 5.57 0.84 -20.98
C GLU A 187 6.29 0.28 -19.76
N GLU A 188 7.26 1.02 -19.22
CA GLU A 188 7.99 0.64 -18.01
C GLU A 188 7.06 0.51 -16.80
N ILE A 189 6.16 1.48 -16.60
CA ILE A 189 5.22 1.41 -15.47
C ILE A 189 4.20 0.27 -15.66
N GLN A 190 3.76 0.00 -16.89
CA GLN A 190 2.86 -1.12 -17.17
C GLN A 190 3.51 -2.46 -16.85
N GLN A 191 4.76 -2.66 -17.27
CA GLN A 191 5.51 -3.87 -16.96
C GLN A 191 5.75 -4.03 -15.45
N MET A 192 6.06 -2.93 -14.74
CA MET A 192 6.22 -2.95 -13.29
C MET A 192 4.92 -3.38 -12.59
N ILE A 193 3.79 -2.77 -12.97
CA ILE A 193 2.48 -3.11 -12.42
C ILE A 193 2.10 -4.56 -12.73
N GLU A 194 2.30 -5.02 -13.96
CA GLU A 194 2.01 -6.41 -14.36
C GLU A 194 2.85 -7.41 -13.56
N LYS A 195 4.13 -7.12 -13.35
CA LYS A 195 5.01 -7.96 -12.53
C LYS A 195 4.53 -8.04 -11.08
N GLU A 196 4.18 -6.92 -10.47
CA GLU A 196 3.68 -6.86 -9.10
C GLU A 196 2.29 -7.50 -8.97
N ALA A 197 1.41 -7.32 -9.95
CA ALA A 197 0.12 -7.97 -10.04
C ALA A 197 0.26 -9.50 -10.06
N ASN A 198 1.17 -10.01 -10.89
CA ASN A 198 1.49 -11.44 -10.95
C ASN A 198 2.10 -11.97 -9.63
N ARG A 199 2.90 -11.17 -8.92
CA ARG A 199 3.42 -11.53 -7.60
C ARG A 199 2.29 -11.69 -6.59
N VAL A 200 1.38 -10.72 -6.51
CA VAL A 200 0.23 -10.74 -5.60
C VAL A 200 -0.69 -11.93 -5.88
N LEU A 201 -0.95 -12.24 -7.16
CA LEU A 201 -1.79 -13.39 -7.53
C LEU A 201 -1.18 -14.72 -7.07
N LYS A 202 0.15 -14.89 -7.21
CA LYS A 202 0.86 -16.09 -6.73
C LYS A 202 0.81 -16.24 -5.22
N GLU A 203 1.01 -15.13 -4.49
CA GLU A 203 0.93 -15.12 -3.01
C GLU A 203 -0.48 -15.45 -2.50
N SER A 204 -1.52 -15.14 -3.29
CA SER A 204 -2.91 -15.44 -2.94
C SER A 204 -3.36 -16.88 -3.22
N GLN A 205 -2.58 -17.67 -3.98
CA GLN A 205 -2.87 -19.09 -4.18
C GLN A 205 -2.24 -19.89 -3.04
N PRO A 206 -3.02 -20.67 -2.26
CA PRO A 206 -2.44 -21.55 -1.24
C PRO A 206 -1.52 -22.56 -1.92
N SER A 207 -0.25 -22.57 -1.54
CA SER A 207 0.73 -23.56 -1.97
C SER A 207 0.24 -24.95 -1.59
N SER A 208 -0.10 -25.75 -2.61
CA SER A 208 -0.38 -27.19 -2.51
C SER A 208 0.84 -28.03 -2.08
N GLU A 209 1.85 -27.40 -1.46
CA GLU A 209 3.09 -28.03 -1.01
C GLU A 209 3.03 -28.37 0.49
N ASP A 210 2.20 -27.69 1.28
CA ASP A 210 1.97 -28.02 2.71
C ASP A 210 1.13 -29.30 2.91
N SER A 211 0.45 -29.77 1.86
CA SER A 211 -0.35 -31.00 1.88
C SER A 211 0.39 -32.23 1.33
N LYS A 212 1.65 -32.11 0.87
CA LYS A 212 2.46 -33.25 0.39
C LYS A 212 3.45 -33.79 1.43
N SER A 213 3.63 -33.12 2.57
CA SER A 213 4.47 -33.59 3.67
C SER A 213 3.74 -34.53 4.65
N SER A 214 2.42 -34.70 4.52
CA SER A 214 1.61 -35.54 5.41
C SER A 214 1.17 -36.91 4.84
N GLU A 215 1.46 -37.22 3.58
CA GLU A 215 1.13 -38.53 2.97
C GLU A 215 2.36 -39.43 2.77
N LYS A 216 3.01 -39.84 3.86
CA LYS A 216 3.76 -41.12 3.92
C LYS A 216 3.68 -41.71 5.33
N ILE A 217 2.56 -42.39 5.62
CA ILE A 217 2.49 -43.38 6.69
C ILE A 217 2.28 -44.74 6.00
N PRO A 218 3.27 -45.65 6.02
CA PRO A 218 3.05 -47.04 5.62
C PRO A 218 2.10 -47.72 6.60
N GLU A 219 1.11 -48.43 6.06
CA GLU A 219 0.19 -49.28 6.81
C GLU A 219 0.95 -50.42 7.54
N GLU A 220 0.76 -50.54 8.86
CA GLU A 220 0.92 -51.83 9.57
C GLU A 220 -0.28 -52.07 10.51
N LYS A 221 -0.78 -53.31 10.46
CA LYS A 221 -1.98 -53.86 11.13
C LYS A 221 -1.72 -54.24 12.60
N PRO A 222 -2.76 -54.50 13.41
CA PRO A 222 -2.81 -54.14 14.82
C PRO A 222 -2.44 -55.29 15.78
N SER A 223 -1.81 -54.96 16.92
CA SER A 223 -1.82 -55.84 18.10
C SER A 223 -1.73 -55.07 19.42
N LYS A 224 -2.85 -55.13 20.15
CA LYS A 224 -3.06 -55.11 21.62
C LYS A 224 -1.88 -54.72 22.52
N ASN A 225 -2.02 -53.63 23.28
CA ASN A 225 -2.26 -53.68 24.73
C ASN A 225 -2.57 -52.27 25.27
N LEU A 226 -3.45 -52.23 26.26
CA LEU A 226 -3.82 -51.04 27.02
C LEU A 226 -2.66 -50.59 27.91
N GLU A 227 -2.62 -49.27 28.13
CA GLU A 227 -2.13 -48.50 29.28
C GLU A 227 -1.24 -47.31 28.87
N ASP A 228 -1.46 -46.21 29.60
CA ASP A 228 -0.77 -44.91 29.57
C ASP A 228 -1.17 -43.88 28.52
N SER A 229 -2.32 -43.25 28.77
CA SER A 229 -2.55 -41.86 28.41
C SER A 229 -1.70 -40.92 29.28
N ALA A 230 -0.64 -40.32 28.74
CA ALA A 230 -0.16 -38.97 29.07
C ALA A 230 1.16 -38.66 28.36
N LYS A 231 1.31 -37.40 27.91
CA LYS A 231 2.52 -36.72 27.40
C LYS A 231 2.80 -36.81 25.90
N THR A 232 2.21 -35.90 25.13
CA THR A 232 2.93 -35.24 24.02
C THR A 232 2.32 -33.84 23.79
N LYS A 233 2.80 -32.87 24.59
CA LYS A 233 2.66 -31.41 24.37
C LYS A 233 3.93 -30.72 24.88
N VAL A 234 5.08 -31.19 24.41
CA VAL A 234 6.37 -30.58 24.74
C VAL A 234 7.21 -30.64 23.47
N THR A 235 7.16 -29.60 22.63
CA THR A 235 8.22 -29.35 21.63
C THR A 235 8.33 -27.90 21.17
N ASP A 236 7.31 -27.04 21.32
CA ASP A 236 7.43 -25.66 20.78
C ASP A 236 7.88 -24.63 21.83
N GLU A 237 7.40 -24.72 23.08
CA GLU A 237 7.78 -23.77 24.14
C GLU A 237 9.25 -23.91 24.57
N THR A 238 9.81 -25.12 24.57
CA THR A 238 11.20 -25.39 24.96
C THR A 238 12.20 -24.85 23.93
N VAL A 239 11.83 -24.85 22.65
CA VAL A 239 12.68 -24.31 21.57
C VAL A 239 12.69 -22.78 21.63
N LEU A 240 11.54 -22.16 21.88
CA LEU A 240 11.42 -20.71 22.01
C LEU A 240 12.13 -20.17 23.26
N ALA A 241 12.02 -20.88 24.39
CA ALA A 241 12.70 -20.51 25.63
C ALA A 241 14.23 -20.57 25.48
N ASN A 242 14.76 -21.62 24.84
CA ASN A 242 16.20 -21.74 24.60
C ASN A 242 16.73 -20.64 23.66
N SER A 243 15.97 -20.29 22.61
CA SER A 243 16.30 -19.18 21.71
C SER A 243 16.36 -17.83 22.44
N TYR A 244 15.46 -17.60 23.40
CA TYR A 244 15.42 -16.36 24.17
C TYR A 244 16.57 -16.26 25.18
N GLU A 245 16.96 -17.37 25.81
CA GLU A 245 18.14 -17.40 26.69
C GLU A 245 19.45 -17.17 25.94
N GLU A 246 19.58 -17.68 24.71
CA GLU A 246 20.74 -17.40 23.86
C GLU A 246 20.82 -15.92 23.48
N PHE A 247 19.68 -15.28 23.19
CA PHE A 247 19.62 -13.85 22.90
C PHE A 247 20.07 -12.99 24.10
N LEU A 248 19.61 -13.30 25.33
CA LEU A 248 19.99 -12.55 26.53
C LEU A 248 21.50 -12.64 26.83
N LYS A 249 22.11 -13.83 26.64
CA LYS A 249 23.56 -14.00 26.83
C LYS A 249 24.37 -13.17 25.83
N LEU A 250 23.90 -13.07 24.58
CA LEU A 250 24.56 -12.27 23.56
C LEU A 250 24.47 -10.77 23.89
N GLN A 251 23.32 -10.31 24.38
CA GLN A 251 23.12 -8.91 24.79
C GLN A 251 24.01 -8.53 25.99
N GLU A 252 24.17 -9.42 26.98
CA GLU A 252 25.08 -9.20 28.10
C GLU A 252 26.55 -9.15 27.67
N GLN A 253 26.96 -9.97 26.70
CA GLN A 253 28.31 -9.91 26.12
C GLN A 253 28.57 -8.59 25.40
N GLU A 254 27.62 -8.09 24.61
CA GLU A 254 27.77 -6.79 23.95
C GLU A 254 27.86 -5.63 24.94
N LEU A 255 27.01 -5.64 25.99
CA LEU A 255 27.08 -4.65 27.07
C LEU A 255 28.42 -4.67 27.81
N LYS A 256 28.99 -5.87 28.02
CA LYS A 256 30.30 -6.02 28.66
C LYS A 256 31.43 -5.52 27.77
N ASN A 257 31.33 -5.73 26.46
CA ASN A 257 32.29 -5.20 25.48
C ASN A 257 32.23 -3.67 25.38
N LEU A 258 31.05 -3.07 25.55
CA LEU A 258 30.85 -1.61 25.57
C LEU A 258 31.38 -0.96 26.86
N ASN A 259 31.34 -1.65 27.99
CA ASN A 259 31.80 -1.14 29.30
C ASN A 259 33.30 -1.41 29.60
N LEU A 260 34.10 -1.79 28.60
CA LEU A 260 35.54 -2.05 28.73
C LEU A 260 36.41 -1.08 27.88
N GLN A 261 35.88 0.10 27.56
CA GLN A 261 36.64 1.16 26.88
C GLN A 261 36.73 2.50 27.64
N GLU A 262 36.28 2.56 28.89
CA GLU A 262 36.64 3.64 29.81
C GLU A 262 37.46 3.03 30.96
N ASP A 263 38.68 3.56 31.16
CA ASP A 263 39.65 3.28 32.23
C ASP A 263 40.73 2.20 32.00
N GLU A 264 41.60 2.39 31.00
CA GLU A 264 43.03 2.02 31.10
C GLU A 264 43.91 3.01 30.33
N ASP A 265 44.08 4.23 30.86
CA ASP A 265 45.24 5.10 30.56
C ASP A 265 45.26 6.27 31.55
N VAL A 266 45.88 6.07 32.71
CA VAL A 266 46.68 7.03 33.53
C VAL A 266 46.88 6.38 34.90
N LEU A 267 48.04 5.73 35.11
CA LEU A 267 48.79 5.67 36.38
C LEU A 267 49.96 4.68 36.23
N SER A 268 51.02 5.10 35.54
CA SER A 268 52.39 4.68 35.85
C SER A 268 53.38 5.65 35.21
N ASN A 269 53.85 6.61 35.99
CA ASN A 269 55.15 7.30 35.88
C ASN A 269 55.29 8.22 37.10
N GLU A 270 55.66 7.63 38.23
CA GLU A 270 56.60 8.25 39.18
C GLU A 270 57.99 7.66 38.91
#